data_AF-A0AAU7CJ96-F1
#
_entry.id   AF-A0AAU7CJ96-F1
#
_cell.length_a   1.000
_cell.length_b   1.000
_cell.length_c   1.000
_cell.angle_alpha   90.00
_cell.angle_beta   90.00
_cell.angle_gamma   90.00
#
_symmetry.space_group_name_H-M   'P 1'
#
loop_
_entity.id
_entity.type
_entity.pdbx_description
1 polymer ?
#
loop_
_entity_poly.entity_id
_entity_poly.type
_entity_poly.pdbx_seq_one_letter_code
_entity_poly.pdbx_strand_id
1 'polypeptide(L)'
;MECRKFGKASTSQSSAFTLIEVLVVISIIGLLIALLLPAIQSARESARRLQCVTNLRTMGIAMHGYASQTGVLPRGEKAYSIQTTLLPLLEQTATYNSINFCNYSSDLKAMAANQTVEKTRIAVYLCPSDSSQIRLGGSNYGGIGA
;
A
#
# COMPACT_ATOMS: atom_id res chain seq x y z
N MET A 1 46.72 69.81 -6.86
CA MET A 1 45.88 69.01 -5.93
C MET A 1 44.52 68.87 -6.59
N GLU A 2 44.00 67.71 -6.96
CA GLU A 2 44.16 66.36 -6.40
C GLU A 2 44.09 65.27 -7.49
N CYS A 3 44.77 64.15 -7.20
CA CYS A 3 44.90 62.97 -8.05
C CYS A 3 43.85 61.92 -7.60
N ARG A 4 42.92 61.49 -8.46
CA ARG A 4 41.98 60.40 -8.15
C ARG A 4 42.59 59.04 -8.53
N LYS A 5 42.81 58.18 -7.54
CA LYS A 5 43.26 56.80 -7.70
C LYS A 5 42.17 55.94 -8.34
N PHE A 6 42.44 55.35 -9.51
CA PHE A 6 41.67 54.22 -10.02
C PHE A 6 42.06 52.96 -9.25
N GLY A 7 41.08 52.36 -8.57
CA GLY A 7 41.24 51.10 -7.84
C GLY A 7 41.57 49.94 -8.78
N LYS A 8 42.44 49.03 -8.32
CA LYS A 8 42.72 47.76 -8.98
C LYS A 8 41.42 46.93 -9.02
N ALA A 9 40.92 46.63 -10.20
CA ALA A 9 39.92 45.59 -10.38
C ALA A 9 40.59 44.24 -10.09
N SER A 10 40.14 43.57 -9.02
CA SER A 10 40.49 42.17 -8.77
C SER A 10 39.84 41.33 -9.86
N THR A 11 40.63 40.82 -10.80
CA THR A 11 40.21 39.82 -11.77
C THR A 11 39.90 38.52 -11.03
N SER A 12 38.65 38.38 -10.58
CA SER A 12 38.12 37.09 -10.19
C SER A 12 38.14 36.19 -11.43
N GLN A 13 39.06 35.22 -11.45
CA GLN A 13 39.10 34.17 -12.47
C GLN A 13 37.83 33.33 -12.32
N SER A 14 36.78 33.67 -13.07
CA SER A 14 35.69 32.75 -13.33
C SER A 14 36.21 31.65 -14.25
N SER A 15 36.37 30.44 -13.71
CA SER A 15 36.63 29.24 -14.50
C SER A 15 35.45 29.01 -15.45
N ALA A 16 35.65 29.27 -16.75
CA ALA A 16 34.70 28.86 -17.78
C ALA A 16 34.78 27.34 -17.93
N PHE A 17 33.69 26.64 -17.62
CA PHE A 17 33.58 25.19 -17.82
C PHE A 17 33.69 24.86 -19.30
N THR A 18 34.49 23.84 -19.63
CA THR A 18 34.59 23.38 -21.01
C THR A 18 33.34 22.57 -21.37
N LEU A 19 32.85 22.73 -22.60
CA LEU A 19 31.65 22.04 -23.09
C LEU A 19 31.80 20.51 -22.96
N ILE A 20 33.04 20.01 -23.05
CA ILE A 20 33.38 18.59 -22.92
C ILE A 20 33.27 18.09 -21.47
N GLU A 21 33.64 18.88 -20.45
CA GLU A 21 33.48 18.51 -19.05
C GLU A 21 32.01 18.34 -18.67
N VAL A 22 31.14 19.20 -19.19
CA VAL A 22 29.70 19.06 -18.94
C VAL A 22 29.14 17.84 -19.68
N LEU A 23 29.60 17.59 -20.91
CA LEU A 23 29.11 16.50 -21.76
C LEU A 23 29.49 15.12 -21.21
N VAL A 24 30.70 14.96 -20.64
CA VAL A 24 31.10 13.70 -20.02
C VAL A 24 30.33 13.40 -18.72
N VAL A 25 29.99 14.43 -17.95
CA VAL A 25 29.25 14.25 -16.69
C VAL A 25 27.82 13.79 -16.99
N ILE A 26 27.13 14.43 -17.92
CA ILE A 26 25.77 14.02 -18.28
C ILE A 26 25.74 12.62 -18.91
N SER A 27 26.78 12.22 -19.65
CA SER A 27 26.84 10.89 -20.27
C SER A 27 27.05 9.78 -19.23
N ILE A 28 27.88 10.02 -18.22
CA ILE A 28 28.07 9.08 -17.10
C ILE A 28 26.79 8.98 -16.26
N ILE A 29 26.14 10.11 -15.92
CA ILE A 29 24.87 10.09 -15.17
C ILE A 29 23.79 9.34 -15.95
N GLY A 30 23.69 9.56 -17.27
CA GLY A 30 22.75 8.86 -18.13
C GLY A 30 22.96 7.34 -18.15
N LEU A 31 24.22 6.89 -18.21
CA LEU A 31 24.57 5.46 -18.15
C LEU A 31 24.19 4.85 -16.80
N LEU A 32 24.48 5.53 -15.69
CA LEU A 32 24.13 5.04 -14.35
C LEU A 32 22.62 4.89 -14.18
N ILE A 33 21.84 5.87 -14.64
CA ILE A 33 20.37 5.83 -14.58
C ILE A 33 19.82 4.69 -15.47
N ALA A 34 20.37 4.51 -16.67
CA ALA A 34 19.93 3.45 -17.59
C ALA A 34 20.09 2.05 -17.01
N LEU A 35 21.14 1.81 -16.21
CA LEU A 35 21.37 0.54 -15.52
C LEU A 35 20.49 0.36 -14.28
N LEU A 36 20.10 1.47 -13.64
CA LEU A 36 19.24 1.47 -12.45
C LEU A 36 17.75 1.20 -12.78
N LEU A 37 17.24 1.70 -13.92
CA LEU A 37 15.84 1.53 -14.32
C LEU A 37 15.31 0.08 -14.33
N PRO A 38 15.99 -0.90 -14.98
CA PRO A 38 15.51 -2.29 -15.00
C PRO A 38 15.58 -2.95 -13.61
N ALA A 39 16.57 -2.59 -12.79
CA ALA A 39 16.73 -3.12 -11.44
C ALA A 39 15.62 -2.64 -10.48
N ILE A 40 15.04 -1.45 -10.70
CA ILE A 40 13.96 -0.91 -9.87
C ILE A 40 12.67 -1.74 -10.02
N GLN A 41 12.44 -2.39 -11.16
CA GLN A 41 11.21 -3.16 -11.40
C GLN A 41 11.20 -4.48 -10.61
N SER A 42 12.34 -5.19 -10.58
CA SER A 42 12.48 -6.41 -9.76
C SER A 42 12.40 -6.10 -8.26
N ALA A 43 12.98 -4.98 -7.84
CA ALA A 43 12.90 -4.50 -6.46
C ALA A 43 11.45 -4.12 -6.07
N ARG A 44 10.71 -3.42 -6.94
CA ARG A 44 9.30 -3.08 -6.72
C ARG A 44 8.42 -4.33 -6.62
N GLU A 45 8.62 -5.31 -7.50
CA GLU A 45 7.82 -6.53 -7.43
C GLU A 45 8.15 -7.35 -6.17
N SER A 46 9.42 -7.40 -5.79
CA SER A 46 9.83 -8.04 -4.54
C SER A 46 9.17 -7.36 -3.33
N ALA A 47 9.10 -6.03 -3.31
CA ALA A 47 8.40 -5.29 -2.25
C ALA A 47 6.88 -5.59 -2.21
N ARG A 48 6.21 -5.65 -3.37
CA ARG A 48 4.78 -6.03 -3.45
C ARG A 48 4.54 -7.45 -2.93
N ARG A 49 5.43 -8.38 -3.29
CA ARG A 49 5.37 -9.76 -2.79
C ARG A 49 5.62 -9.85 -1.29
N LEU A 50 6.60 -9.11 -0.77
CA LEU A 50 6.90 -9.05 0.66
C LEU A 50 5.72 -8.50 1.48
N GLN A 51 5.02 -7.49 0.95
CA GLN A 51 3.80 -6.97 1.56
C GLN A 51 2.71 -8.06 1.63
N CYS A 52 2.49 -8.81 0.55
CA CYS A 52 1.53 -9.92 0.53
C CYS A 52 1.89 -11.02 1.54
N VAL A 53 3.17 -11.44 1.61
CA VAL A 53 3.64 -12.45 2.58
C VAL A 53 3.46 -11.96 4.02
N THR A 54 3.71 -10.68 4.27
CA THR A 54 3.49 -10.08 5.60
C THR A 54 2.02 -10.10 5.98
N ASN A 55 1.14 -9.71 5.05
CA ASN A 55 -0.31 -9.76 5.25
C ASN A 55 -0.80 -11.18 5.58
N LEU A 56 -0.34 -12.20 4.83
CA LEU A 56 -0.66 -13.61 5.10
C LEU A 56 -0.16 -14.07 6.47
N ARG A 57 1.04 -13.63 6.87
CA ARG A 57 1.57 -13.91 8.20
C ARG A 57 0.69 -13.31 9.29
N THR A 58 0.25 -12.06 9.12
CA THR A 58 -0.68 -11.40 10.06
C THR A 58 -2.00 -12.16 10.18
N MET A 59 -2.55 -12.64 9.06
CA MET A 59 -3.76 -13.50 9.07
C MET A 59 -3.53 -14.82 9.81
N GLY A 60 -2.40 -15.49 9.58
CA GLY A 60 -2.07 -16.73 10.28
C GLY A 60 -1.96 -16.53 11.79
N ILE A 61 -1.31 -15.45 12.23
CA ILE A 61 -1.23 -15.09 13.65
C ILE A 61 -2.63 -14.83 14.21
N ALA A 62 -3.49 -14.11 13.49
CA ALA A 62 -4.86 -13.87 13.89
C ALA A 62 -5.68 -15.18 14.00
N MET A 63 -5.54 -16.11 13.06
CA MET A 63 -6.22 -17.41 13.12
C MET A 63 -5.78 -18.24 14.32
N HIS A 64 -4.48 -18.28 14.61
CA HIS A 64 -3.97 -18.95 15.81
C HIS A 64 -4.44 -18.24 17.09
N GLY A 65 -4.47 -16.91 17.11
CA GLY A 65 -5.01 -16.12 18.22
C GLY A 65 -6.50 -16.37 18.45
N TYR A 66 -7.29 -16.56 17.38
CA TYR A 66 -8.69 -16.93 17.46
C TYR A 66 -8.87 -18.34 18.05
N ALA A 67 -8.11 -19.31 17.53
CA ALA A 67 -8.16 -20.70 17.99
C ALA A 67 -7.72 -20.84 19.46
N SER A 68 -6.74 -20.05 19.90
CA SER A 68 -6.31 -20.03 21.30
C SER A 68 -7.39 -19.51 22.25
N GLN A 69 -8.29 -18.63 21.79
CA GLN A 69 -9.35 -18.04 22.61
C GLN A 69 -10.64 -18.86 22.59
N THR A 70 -10.99 -19.43 21.43
CA THR A 70 -12.29 -20.10 21.21
C THR A 70 -12.19 -21.63 21.18
N GLY A 71 -10.97 -22.18 21.13
CA GLY A 71 -10.72 -23.63 21.00
C GLY A 71 -11.02 -24.21 19.62
N VAL A 72 -11.44 -23.39 18.66
CA VAL A 72 -11.80 -23.80 17.30
C VAL A 72 -11.20 -22.86 16.26
N LEU A 73 -10.91 -23.37 15.06
CA LEU A 73 -10.52 -22.51 13.95
C LEU A 73 -11.69 -21.63 13.50
N PRO A 74 -11.42 -20.42 12.99
CA PRO A 74 -12.48 -19.52 12.55
C PRO A 74 -13.24 -20.16 11.39
N ARG A 75 -14.57 -20.13 11.50
CA ARG A 75 -15.50 -20.70 10.50
C ARG A 75 -16.33 -19.59 9.89
N GLY A 76 -16.61 -19.73 8.60
CA GLY A 76 -17.56 -18.84 7.93
C GLY A 76 -18.97 -19.17 8.41
N GLU A 77 -19.78 -18.13 8.57
CA GLU A 77 -21.21 -18.26 8.84
C GLU A 77 -21.97 -17.86 7.57
N LYS A 78 -23.23 -18.26 7.41
CA LYS A 78 -23.97 -18.19 6.12
C LYS A 78 -23.87 -16.83 5.39
N ALA A 79 -23.76 -15.73 6.12
CA ALA A 79 -23.69 -14.35 5.62
C ALA A 79 -22.28 -13.76 5.50
N TYR A 80 -21.33 -14.33 6.25
CA TYR A 80 -20.07 -13.68 6.57
C TYR A 80 -18.93 -14.67 6.39
N SER A 81 -17.91 -14.29 5.62
CA SER A 81 -16.75 -15.14 5.43
C SER A 81 -15.92 -15.24 6.72
N ILE A 82 -15.02 -16.22 6.77
CA ILE A 82 -14.05 -16.42 7.86
C ILE A 82 -13.29 -15.12 8.17
N GLN A 83 -13.05 -14.32 7.13
CA GLN A 83 -12.43 -13.01 7.19
C GLN A 83 -13.16 -12.08 8.16
N THR A 84 -14.50 -12.05 8.18
CA THR A 84 -15.28 -11.19 9.09
C THR A 84 -14.98 -11.49 10.56
N THR A 85 -14.86 -12.77 10.91
CA THR A 85 -14.58 -13.23 12.27
C THR A 85 -13.18 -12.84 12.76
N LEU A 86 -12.24 -12.62 11.83
CA LEU A 86 -10.85 -12.27 12.13
C LEU A 86 -10.61 -10.76 12.24
N LEU A 87 -11.54 -9.91 11.80
CA LEU A 87 -11.41 -8.44 11.88
C LEU A 87 -10.93 -7.91 13.26
N PRO A 88 -11.49 -8.33 14.41
CA PRO A 88 -11.04 -7.80 15.69
C PRO A 88 -9.59 -8.16 16.02
N LEU A 89 -9.08 -9.28 15.51
CA LEU A 89 -7.69 -9.72 15.68
C LEU A 89 -6.72 -9.06 14.68
N LEU A 90 -7.26 -8.35 13.69
CA LEU A 90 -6.52 -7.63 12.66
C LEU A 90 -6.57 -6.12 12.86
N GLU A 91 -6.88 -5.66 14.08
CA GLU A 91 -7.04 -4.23 14.41
C GLU A 91 -8.19 -3.56 13.62
N GLN A 92 -9.16 -4.33 13.14
CA GLN A 92 -10.35 -3.85 12.43
C GLN A 92 -11.61 -3.97 13.27
N THR A 93 -11.51 -3.63 14.56
CA THR A 93 -12.62 -3.63 15.52
C THR A 93 -13.71 -2.63 15.16
N ALA A 94 -13.35 -1.47 14.62
CA ALA A 94 -14.31 -0.45 14.17
C ALA A 94 -15.22 -0.97 13.05
N THR A 95 -14.65 -1.68 12.08
CA THR A 95 -15.41 -2.32 11.00
C THR A 95 -16.21 -3.51 11.52
N TYR A 96 -15.68 -4.29 12.45
CA TYR A 96 -16.41 -5.40 13.05
C TYR A 96 -17.67 -4.92 13.78
N ASN A 97 -17.55 -3.84 14.56
CA ASN A 97 -18.66 -3.28 15.34
C ASN A 97 -19.70 -2.56 14.48
N SER A 98 -19.35 -2.16 13.25
CA SER A 98 -20.31 -1.53 12.33
C SER A 98 -21.13 -2.54 11.53
N ILE A 99 -20.86 -3.84 11.66
CA ILE A 99 -21.61 -4.91 10.99
C ILE A 99 -22.87 -5.24 11.80
N ASN A 100 -24.03 -5.17 11.15
CA ASN A 100 -25.28 -5.65 11.73
C ASN A 100 -25.42 -7.17 11.54
N PHE A 101 -25.02 -7.95 12.53
CA PHE A 101 -25.13 -9.42 12.51
C PHE A 101 -26.56 -9.95 12.66
N CYS A 102 -27.52 -9.12 13.10
CA CYS A 102 -28.89 -9.54 13.42
C CYS A 102 -29.81 -9.63 12.19
N ASN A 103 -29.51 -8.90 11.12
CA ASN A 103 -30.36 -8.82 9.92
C ASN A 103 -29.74 -9.58 8.75
N TYR A 104 -29.70 -10.90 8.83
CA TYR A 104 -29.38 -11.75 7.67
C TYR A 104 -30.63 -12.01 6.84
N SER A 105 -31.12 -11.00 6.16
CA SER A 105 -32.15 -11.17 5.13
C SER A 105 -31.69 -10.53 3.84
N SER A 106 -32.05 -11.11 2.70
CA SER A 106 -31.92 -10.49 1.38
C SER A 106 -32.90 -9.33 1.18
N ASP A 107 -33.43 -8.76 2.26
CA ASP A 107 -34.29 -7.58 2.21
C ASP A 107 -33.46 -6.34 1.91
N LEU A 108 -34.04 -5.47 1.09
CA LEU A 108 -33.47 -4.16 0.75
C LEU A 108 -33.10 -3.34 2.01
N LYS A 109 -33.78 -3.58 3.15
CA LYS A 109 -33.51 -2.94 4.45
C LYS A 109 -32.27 -3.48 5.17
N ALA A 110 -31.93 -4.76 4.99
CA ALA A 110 -30.70 -5.34 5.54
C ALA A 110 -29.47 -4.88 4.77
N MET A 111 -29.56 -4.81 3.43
CA MET A 111 -28.54 -4.17 2.58
C MET A 111 -28.38 -2.68 2.89
N ALA A 112 -29.48 -1.95 3.16
CA ALA A 112 -29.41 -0.55 3.57
C ALA A 112 -28.65 -0.32 4.89
N ALA A 113 -28.70 -1.27 5.83
CA ALA A 113 -28.00 -1.17 7.11
C ALA A 113 -26.49 -1.42 7.00
N ASN A 114 -26.05 -2.23 6.04
CA ASN A 114 -24.64 -2.62 5.87
C ASN A 114 -23.92 -1.95 4.68
N GLN A 115 -24.53 -0.94 4.02
CA GLN A 115 -23.94 -0.29 2.82
C GLN A 115 -22.51 0.24 3.03
N THR A 116 -22.19 0.72 4.23
CA THR A 116 -20.85 1.23 4.55
C THR A 116 -19.84 0.08 4.63
N VAL A 117 -20.22 -1.03 5.27
CA VAL A 117 -19.40 -2.23 5.42
C VAL A 117 -19.12 -2.86 4.05
N GLU A 118 -20.14 -3.01 3.21
CA GLU A 118 -20.00 -3.57 1.84
C GLU A 118 -19.04 -2.77 0.96
N LYS A 119 -18.87 -1.46 1.17
CA LYS A 119 -17.94 -0.65 0.37
C LYS A 119 -16.54 -0.53 0.98
N THR A 120 -16.39 -0.85 2.26
CA THR A 120 -15.08 -0.81 2.93
C THR A 120 -14.25 -2.03 2.56
N ARG A 121 -12.95 -1.82 2.35
CA ARG A 121 -12.00 -2.88 2.03
C ARG A 121 -10.85 -2.86 3.02
N ILE A 122 -10.51 -4.04 3.52
CA ILE A 122 -9.43 -4.20 4.49
C ILE A 122 -8.13 -4.54 3.76
N ALA A 123 -7.13 -3.67 3.87
CA ALA A 123 -5.86 -3.82 3.16
C ALA A 123 -5.13 -5.13 3.48
N VAL A 124 -5.30 -5.68 4.68
CA VAL A 124 -4.70 -6.96 5.09
C VAL A 124 -5.13 -8.12 4.19
N TYR A 125 -6.38 -8.15 3.73
CA TYR A 125 -6.85 -9.22 2.83
C TYR A 125 -6.52 -8.98 1.35
N LEU A 126 -5.86 -7.87 1.02
CA LEU A 126 -5.50 -7.53 -0.35
C LEU A 126 -4.00 -7.73 -0.55
N CYS A 127 -3.63 -8.40 -1.65
CA CYS A 127 -2.25 -8.54 -2.05
C CYS A 127 -1.94 -7.56 -3.19
N PRO A 128 -0.94 -6.67 -3.04
CA PRO A 128 -0.57 -5.71 -4.10
C PRO A 128 -0.03 -6.36 -5.39
N SER A 129 0.42 -7.61 -5.31
CA SER A 129 0.82 -8.43 -6.47
C SER A 129 -0.37 -9.10 -7.17
N ASP A 130 -1.55 -9.10 -6.57
CA ASP A 130 -2.75 -9.65 -7.17
C ASP A 130 -3.40 -8.61 -8.08
N SER A 131 -3.34 -8.83 -9.39
CA SER A 131 -3.93 -7.94 -10.40
C SER A 131 -5.46 -8.10 -10.53
N SER A 132 -6.09 -9.03 -9.78
CA SER A 132 -7.55 -9.23 -9.80
C SER A 132 -8.33 -8.19 -8.97
N GLN A 133 -7.60 -7.30 -8.29
CA GLN A 133 -8.15 -6.29 -7.41
C GLN A 133 -9.01 -5.29 -8.22
N ILE A 134 -10.27 -5.14 -7.81
CA ILE A 134 -11.18 -4.02 -8.18
C ILE A 134 -12.07 -4.24 -9.42
N ARG A 135 -12.84 -5.34 -9.51
CA ARG A 135 -14.08 -5.34 -10.32
C ARG A 135 -15.32 -5.95 -9.70
N LEU A 136 -15.23 -6.53 -8.52
CA LEU A 136 -16.40 -7.00 -7.79
C LEU A 136 -16.82 -5.87 -6.85
N GLY A 137 -18.01 -5.31 -7.07
CA GLY A 137 -18.67 -4.51 -6.04
C GLY A 137 -18.80 -5.35 -4.78
N GLY A 138 -18.64 -4.73 -3.60
CA GLY A 138 -18.66 -5.42 -2.31
C GLY A 138 -17.32 -5.39 -1.55
N SER A 139 -17.36 -5.95 -0.35
CA SER A 139 -16.27 -5.97 0.60
C SER A 139 -15.43 -7.23 0.44
N ASN A 140 -14.13 -7.15 0.75
CA ASN A 140 -13.19 -8.27 0.62
C ASN A 140 -13.20 -9.22 1.82
N TYR A 141 -14.17 -9.05 2.71
CA TYR A 141 -14.42 -9.90 3.88
C TYR A 141 -15.88 -10.37 3.96
N GLY A 142 -16.76 -9.89 3.08
CA GLY A 142 -18.15 -10.34 2.99
C GLY A 142 -18.28 -11.81 2.55
N GLY A 143 -19.39 -12.45 2.96
CA GLY A 143 -19.77 -13.80 2.51
C GLY A 143 -20.31 -13.81 1.09
N ILE A 144 -20.57 -15.01 0.55
CA ILE A 144 -21.31 -15.16 -0.72
C ILE A 144 -22.74 -14.63 -0.47
N GLY A 145 -23.03 -13.42 -0.95
CA GLY A 145 -24.35 -12.76 -0.81
C GLY A 145 -24.37 -11.46 0.00
N ALA A 146 -23.21 -10.92 0.40
CA ALA A 146 -23.03 -9.53 0.81
C ALA A 146 -22.54 -8.66 -0.36
#